data_AF-A0A1E5GE39-F1
#
_entry.id   AF-A0A1E5GE39-F1
#
_cell.length_a   1.000
_cell.length_b   1.000
_cell.length_c   1.000
_cell.angle_alpha   90.00
_cell.angle_beta   90.00
_cell.angle_gamma   90.00
#
_symmetry.space_group_name_H-M   'P 1'
#
loop_
_entity.id
_entity.type
_entity.pdbx_description
1 polymer ?
#
loop_
_entity_poly.entity_id
_entity_poly.type
_entity_poly.pdbx_seq_one_letter_code
_entity_poly.pdbx_strand_id
1 'polypeptide(L)'
;MMEYEKDWFMRQVKAAVFNPFKKASEVQVMPMIQVTDEGTGENYSVPIQSYLSELILTLKVNQAENILFSESKKMTDEQFFDLGNWFYDRVNNLSDEELKEANFSRAEIHQGIADLGQSV
;
A
#
# COMPACT_ATOMS: atom_id res chain seq x y z
N MET A 1 -0.23 -26.88 -0.49
CA MET A 1 -0.96 -26.00 0.45
C MET A 1 -0.70 -24.51 0.17
N MET A 2 0.45 -24.12 -0.42
CA MET A 2 0.80 -22.73 -0.79
C MET A 2 0.02 -22.12 -1.98
N GLU A 3 -0.55 -22.92 -2.89
CA GLU A 3 -1.29 -22.36 -4.05
C GLU A 3 -2.62 -21.74 -3.64
N TYR A 4 -3.28 -22.29 -2.62
CA TYR A 4 -4.58 -21.81 -2.16
C TYR A 4 -4.49 -20.40 -1.56
N GLU A 5 -3.37 -20.10 -0.90
CA GLU A 5 -3.10 -18.78 -0.30
C GLU A 5 -2.90 -17.68 -1.34
N LYS A 6 -2.12 -17.99 -2.38
CA LYS A 6 -1.97 -17.11 -3.53
C LYS A 6 -3.30 -16.91 -4.26
N ASP A 7 -4.10 -17.96 -4.42
CA ASP A 7 -5.35 -17.89 -5.17
C ASP A 7 -6.45 -17.09 -4.44
N TRP A 8 -6.55 -17.18 -3.10
CA TRP A 8 -7.49 -16.33 -2.35
C TRP A 8 -7.06 -14.87 -2.33
N PHE A 9 -5.76 -14.60 -2.17
CA PHE A 9 -5.22 -13.25 -2.21
C PHE A 9 -5.46 -12.61 -3.58
N MET A 10 -5.19 -13.36 -4.67
CA MET A 10 -5.46 -12.91 -6.04
C MET A 10 -6.94 -12.64 -6.31
N ARG A 11 -7.87 -13.36 -5.66
CA ARG A 11 -9.32 -13.08 -5.76
C ARG A 11 -9.69 -11.78 -5.06
N GLN A 12 -9.11 -11.49 -3.89
CA GLN A 12 -9.35 -10.24 -3.16
C GLN A 12 -8.76 -9.04 -3.92
N VAL A 13 -7.53 -9.18 -4.45
CA VAL A 13 -6.91 -8.16 -5.30
C VAL A 13 -7.73 -7.91 -6.56
N LYS A 14 -8.18 -8.97 -7.25
CA LYS A 14 -9.05 -8.84 -8.42
C LYS A 14 -10.38 -8.17 -8.07
N ALA A 15 -11.00 -8.46 -6.94
CA ALA A 15 -12.26 -7.84 -6.54
C ALA A 15 -12.11 -6.35 -6.22
N ALA A 16 -10.98 -5.94 -5.63
CA ALA A 16 -10.69 -4.53 -5.35
C ALA A 16 -10.36 -3.72 -6.62
N VAL A 17 -9.72 -4.36 -7.61
CA VAL A 17 -9.29 -3.73 -8.86
C VAL A 17 -10.38 -3.78 -9.95
N PHE A 18 -11.23 -4.82 -9.94
CA PHE A 18 -12.19 -5.09 -11.00
C PHE A 18 -13.59 -4.56 -10.63
N ASN A 19 -13.82 -3.27 -10.92
CA ASN A 19 -15.16 -2.70 -10.93
C ASN A 19 -15.75 -2.81 -12.36
N PRO A 20 -16.75 -3.69 -12.61
CA PRO A 20 -17.32 -3.88 -13.94
C PRO A 20 -18.08 -2.65 -14.47
N PHE A 21 -18.28 -1.63 -13.62
CA PHE A 21 -18.87 -0.35 -14.00
C PHE A 21 -17.85 0.74 -14.36
N LYS A 22 -16.54 0.53 -14.08
CA LYS A 22 -15.48 1.43 -14.55
C LYS A 22 -15.16 1.11 -16.02
N LYS A 23 -15.06 2.14 -16.87
CA LYS A 23 -14.65 1.96 -18.27
C LYS A 23 -13.27 1.29 -18.28
N ALA A 24 -13.03 0.37 -19.24
CA ALA A 24 -11.77 -0.39 -19.33
C ALA A 24 -10.50 0.49 -19.48
N SER A 25 -10.63 1.79 -19.74
CA SER A 25 -9.55 2.78 -19.75
C SER A 25 -9.20 3.35 -18.37
N GLU A 26 -9.98 3.08 -17.31
CA GLU A 26 -9.85 3.63 -15.95
C GLU A 26 -9.49 2.57 -14.90
N VAL A 27 -9.11 1.36 -15.31
CA VAL A 27 -8.48 0.41 -14.40
C VAL A 27 -7.08 0.96 -14.13
N GLN A 28 -6.94 1.80 -13.11
CA GLN A 28 -5.65 2.25 -12.59
C GLN A 28 -4.86 0.98 -12.22
N VAL A 29 -3.91 0.61 -13.08
CA VAL A 29 -2.98 -0.47 -12.77
C VAL A 29 -1.99 0.10 -11.77
N MET A 30 -2.13 -0.30 -10.51
CA MET A 30 -1.17 0.05 -9.46
C MET A 30 0.22 -0.46 -9.86
N PRO A 31 1.28 0.31 -9.65
CA PRO A 31 2.62 -0.10 -10.03
C PRO A 31 3.03 -1.35 -9.24
N MET A 32 3.82 -2.18 -9.91
CA MET A 32 4.40 -3.37 -9.31
C MET A 32 5.77 -3.03 -8.72
N ILE A 33 6.04 -3.55 -7.53
CA ILE A 33 7.32 -3.41 -6.84
C ILE A 33 7.99 -4.77 -6.69
N GLN A 34 9.32 -4.76 -6.63
CA GLN A 34 10.10 -5.95 -6.31
C GLN A 34 10.27 -6.02 -4.79
N VAL A 35 9.89 -7.15 -4.21
CA VAL A 35 10.00 -7.43 -2.78
C VAL A 35 10.87 -8.67 -2.61
N THR A 36 11.71 -8.67 -1.58
CA THR A 36 12.48 -9.84 -1.17
C THR A 36 11.79 -10.51 0.00
N ASP A 37 11.54 -11.81 -0.11
CA ASP A 37 11.06 -12.61 1.02
C ASP A 37 12.19 -12.79 2.05
N GLU A 38 11.97 -12.38 3.30
CA GLU A 38 12.98 -12.47 4.35
C GLU A 38 13.30 -13.93 4.76
N GLY A 39 12.38 -14.87 4.55
CA GLY A 39 12.52 -16.28 4.92
C GLY A 39 13.19 -17.13 3.83
N THR A 40 12.90 -16.87 2.56
CA THR A 40 13.45 -17.63 1.41
C THR A 40 14.56 -16.89 0.68
N GLY A 41 14.65 -15.57 0.80
CA GLY A 41 15.55 -14.71 0.03
C GLY A 41 15.13 -14.52 -1.43
N GLU A 42 13.95 -15.01 -1.82
CA GLU A 42 13.46 -14.89 -3.19
C GLU A 42 12.90 -13.50 -3.49
N ASN A 43 13.17 -13.00 -4.69
CA ASN A 43 12.57 -11.76 -5.17
C ASN A 43 11.29 -12.06 -5.96
N TYR A 44 10.23 -11.34 -5.66
CA TYR A 44 8.96 -11.46 -6.36
C TYR A 44 8.33 -10.09 -6.58
N SER A 45 7.45 -10.02 -7.59
CA SER A 45 6.80 -8.78 -7.98
C SER A 45 5.35 -8.76 -7.50
N VAL A 46 4.97 -7.71 -6.79
CA VAL A 46 3.60 -7.52 -6.25
C VAL A 46 3.08 -6.11 -6.49
N PRO A 47 1.74 -5.91 -6.55
CA PRO A 47 1.18 -4.57 -6.54
C PRO A 47 1.59 -3.85 -5.24
N ILE A 48 2.03 -2.60 -5.35
CA ILE A 48 2.49 -1.85 -4.18
C ILE A 48 1.43 -1.78 -3.08
N GLN A 49 0.17 -1.52 -3.44
CA GLN A 49 -0.94 -1.41 -2.50
C GLN A 49 -1.14 -2.68 -1.68
N SER A 50 -0.98 -3.85 -2.31
CA SER A 50 -1.04 -5.15 -1.66
C SER A 50 0.05 -5.31 -0.60
N TYR A 51 1.28 -4.89 -0.92
CA TYR A 51 2.40 -4.97 0.02
C TYR A 51 2.27 -3.97 1.16
N LEU A 52 1.85 -2.73 0.88
CA LEU A 52 1.58 -1.73 1.92
C LEU A 52 0.49 -2.21 2.88
N SER A 53 -0.56 -2.89 2.36
CA SER A 53 -1.61 -3.48 3.20
C SER A 53 -1.07 -4.54 4.15
N GLU A 54 -0.15 -5.40 3.68
CA GLU A 54 0.49 -6.42 4.52
C GLU A 54 1.34 -5.79 5.62
N LEU A 55 2.10 -4.74 5.29
CA LEU A 55 2.92 -4.01 6.26
C LEU A 55 2.05 -3.31 7.31
N ILE A 56 0.91 -2.71 6.93
CA ILE A 56 -0.04 -2.14 7.89
C ILE A 56 -0.59 -3.23 8.82
N LEU A 57 -1.02 -4.37 8.28
CA LEU A 57 -1.57 -5.48 9.06
C LEU A 57 -0.55 -6.09 10.04
N THR A 58 0.74 -5.99 9.73
CA THR A 58 1.85 -6.47 10.57
C THR A 58 2.47 -5.35 11.41
N LEU A 59 1.82 -4.19 11.52
CA LEU A 59 2.27 -3.01 12.26
C LEU A 59 3.65 -2.49 11.85
N LYS A 60 4.06 -2.76 10.61
CA LYS A 60 5.26 -2.18 9.98
C LYS A 60 4.93 -0.88 9.24
N VAL A 61 4.18 0.03 9.88
CA VAL A 61 3.62 1.25 9.23
C VAL A 61 4.72 2.20 8.76
N ASN A 62 5.74 2.46 9.58
CA ASN A 62 6.86 3.32 9.20
C ASN A 62 7.58 2.78 7.95
N GLN A 63 7.80 1.47 7.87
CA GLN A 63 8.37 0.84 6.67
C GLN A 63 7.47 1.02 5.45
N ALA A 64 6.15 0.86 5.63
CA ALA A 64 5.18 1.05 4.56
C ALA A 64 5.20 2.48 4.01
N GLU A 65 5.26 3.49 4.87
CA GLU A 65 5.35 4.90 4.45
C GLU A 65 6.64 5.16 3.66
N ASN A 66 7.78 4.67 4.13
CA ASN A 66 9.05 4.81 3.42
C ASN A 66 8.97 4.24 2.00
N ILE A 67 8.32 3.08 1.83
CA ILE A 67 8.12 2.46 0.51
C ILE A 67 7.22 3.32 -0.35
N LEU A 68 6.07 3.76 0.18
CA LEU A 68 5.12 4.63 -0.52
C LEU A 68 5.83 5.83 -1.15
N PHE A 69 6.62 6.56 -0.38
CA PHE A 69 7.36 7.73 -0.88
C PHE A 69 8.53 7.37 -1.79
N SER A 70 9.26 6.29 -1.52
CA SER A 70 10.39 5.87 -2.38
C SER A 70 9.95 5.48 -3.80
N GLU A 71 8.73 4.96 -3.92
CA GLU A 71 8.15 4.46 -5.16
C GLU A 71 7.33 5.51 -5.91
N SER A 72 7.11 6.69 -5.31
CA SER A 72 6.39 7.83 -5.90
C SER A 72 6.83 8.16 -7.33
N LYS A 73 8.14 8.10 -7.61
CA LYS A 73 8.73 8.38 -8.93
C LYS A 73 8.31 7.41 -10.04
N LYS A 74 7.72 6.26 -9.68
CA LYS A 74 7.20 5.26 -10.62
C LYS A 74 5.70 5.42 -10.89
N MET A 75 5.08 6.42 -10.28
CA MET A 75 3.65 6.72 -10.35
C MET A 75 3.42 8.07 -11.01
N THR A 76 2.24 8.26 -11.59
CA THR A 76 1.72 9.61 -11.83
C THR A 76 1.32 10.27 -10.51
N ASP A 77 1.25 11.60 -10.48
CA ASP A 77 0.79 12.33 -9.29
C ASP A 77 -0.60 11.86 -8.83
N GLU A 78 -1.50 11.57 -9.77
CA GLU A 78 -2.84 11.03 -9.47
C GLU A 78 -2.76 9.64 -8.79
N GLN A 79 -1.94 8.73 -9.32
CA GLN A 79 -1.75 7.41 -8.72
C GLN A 79 -1.11 7.50 -7.33
N PHE A 80 -0.11 8.35 -7.16
CA PHE A 80 0.56 8.56 -5.89
C PHE A 80 -0.41 9.15 -4.85
N PHE A 81 -1.19 10.15 -5.26
CA PHE A 81 -2.19 10.80 -4.40
C PHE A 81 -3.30 9.82 -4.00
N ASP A 82 -3.85 9.04 -4.93
CA ASP A 82 -4.88 8.04 -4.64
C ASP A 82 -4.36 6.94 -3.70
N LEU A 83 -3.14 6.44 -3.95
CA LEU A 83 -2.50 5.43 -3.10
C LEU A 83 -2.20 5.98 -1.70
N GLY A 84 -1.71 7.21 -1.62
CA GLY A 84 -1.40 7.89 -0.36
C GLY A 84 -2.65 8.14 0.49
N ASN A 85 -3.74 8.63 -0.11
CA ASN A 85 -5.02 8.78 0.60
C ASN A 85 -5.53 7.44 1.12
N TRP A 86 -5.52 6.40 0.29
CA TRP A 86 -5.88 5.05 0.72
C TRP A 86 -5.00 4.57 1.88
N PHE A 87 -3.69 4.84 1.84
CA PHE A 87 -2.74 4.45 2.88
C PHE A 87 -3.06 5.12 4.21
N TYR A 88 -3.17 6.45 4.25
CA TYR A 88 -3.44 7.17 5.49
C TYR A 88 -4.85 6.93 6.03
N ASP A 89 -5.86 6.69 5.18
CA ASP A 89 -7.18 6.25 5.62
C ASP A 89 -7.08 4.92 6.38
N ARG A 90 -6.24 3.98 5.92
CA ARG A 90 -6.03 2.69 6.61
C ARG A 90 -5.27 2.86 7.92
N VAL A 91 -4.17 3.60 7.90
CA VAL A 91 -3.35 3.84 9.10
C VAL A 91 -4.14 4.59 10.17
N ASN A 92 -5.01 5.53 9.77
CA ASN A 92 -5.83 6.29 10.72
C ASN A 92 -6.90 5.45 11.44
N ASN A 93 -7.23 4.26 10.92
CA ASN A 93 -8.14 3.32 11.59
C ASN A 93 -7.46 2.50 12.70
N LEU A 94 -6.13 2.51 12.81
CA LEU A 94 -5.41 1.89 13.91
C LEU A 94 -5.65 2.66 15.21
N SER A 95 -5.65 1.97 16.34
CA SER A 95 -5.66 2.57 17.69
C SER A 95 -4.34 3.29 17.99
N ASP A 96 -4.35 4.15 19.02
CA ASP A 96 -3.13 4.85 19.43
C ASP A 96 -2.06 3.88 19.98
N GLU A 97 -2.48 2.76 20.57
CA GLU A 97 -1.61 1.65 20.99
C GLU A 97 -0.96 0.95 19.79
N GLU A 98 -1.73 0.61 18.76
CA GLU A 98 -1.21 -0.02 17.53
C GLU A 98 -0.27 0.92 16.77
N LEU A 99 -0.60 2.22 16.70
CA LEU A 99 0.29 3.21 16.09
C LEU A 99 1.61 3.32 16.85
N LYS A 100 1.56 3.31 18.19
CA LYS A 100 2.77 3.32 19.01
C LYS A 100 3.62 2.07 18.81
N GLU A 101 3.00 0.89 18.72
CA GLU A 101 3.69 -0.36 18.40
C GLU A 101 4.33 -0.30 17.00
N ALA A 102 3.67 0.34 16.05
CA ALA A 102 4.16 0.56 14.71
C ALA A 102 5.21 1.68 14.57
N ASN A 103 5.64 2.30 15.68
CA ASN A 103 6.50 3.49 15.72
C ASN A 103 5.97 4.61 14.81
N PHE A 104 4.68 4.91 14.98
CA PHE A 104 3.95 5.90 14.21
C PHE A 104 3.01 6.71 15.12
N SER A 105 2.52 7.85 14.62
CA SER A 105 1.69 8.77 15.40
C SER A 105 0.66 9.49 14.55
N ARG A 106 -0.37 10.05 15.20
CA ARG A 106 -1.37 10.91 14.54
C ARG A 106 -0.74 12.13 13.88
N ALA A 107 0.34 12.67 14.47
CA ALA A 107 1.07 13.79 13.91
C ALA A 107 1.76 13.41 12.59
N GLU A 108 2.37 12.22 12.52
CA GLU A 108 2.97 11.69 11.29
C GLU A 108 1.93 11.43 10.20
N ILE A 109 0.74 10.93 10.55
CA ILE A 109 -0.38 10.83 9.59
C ILE A 109 -0.69 12.19 8.98
N HIS A 110 -0.89 13.22 9.81
CA HIS A 110 -1.23 14.56 9.31
C HIS A 110 -0.10 15.18 8.48
N GLN A 111 1.16 14.98 8.90
CA GLN A 111 2.32 15.46 8.16
C GLN A 111 2.41 14.77 6.79
N GLY A 112 2.28 13.45 6.77
CA GLY A 112 2.32 12.66 5.55
C GLY A 112 1.21 13.02 4.55
N ILE A 113 -0.03 13.23 5.02
CA ILE A 113 -1.13 13.74 4.19
C ILE A 113 -0.79 15.11 3.58
N ALA A 114 -0.18 16.01 4.37
CA ALA A 114 0.23 17.32 3.87
C ALA A 114 1.34 17.19 2.80
N ASP A 115 2.25 16.23 2.98
CA ASP A 115 3.36 15.99 2.05
C ASP A 115 2.88 15.38 0.72
N LEU A 116 1.79 14.60 0.71
CA LEU A 116 1.14 14.13 -0.53
C LEU A 116 0.74 15.30 -1.46
N GLY A 117 0.29 16.41 -0.88
CA GLY A 117 -0.12 17.61 -1.62
C GLY A 117 1.03 18.54 -2.02
N GLN A 118 2.24 18.33 -1.47
CA GLN A 118 3.43 19.15 -1.78
C GLN A 118 4.39 18.49 -2.77
N SER A 119 4.18 17.21 -3.10
CA SER A 119 5.07 16.45 -3.99
C SER A 119 4.88 16.76 -5.49
N VAL A 120 4.55 18.01 -5.84
CA VAL A 120 4.33 18.52 -7.22
C VAL A 120 5.51 19.37 -7.69
#